data_AF-A0A938C3B0-F1
#
_entry.id   AF-A0A938C3B0-F1
#
_cell.length_a   1.000
_cell.length_b   1.000
_cell.length_c   1.000
_cell.angle_alpha   90.00
_cell.angle_beta   90.00
_cell.angle_gamma   90.00
#
_symmetry.space_group_name_H-M   'P 1'
#
loop_
_entity.id
_entity.type
_entity.pdbx_description
1 polymer ?
#
loop_
_entity_poly.entity_id
_entity_poly.type
_entity_poly.pdbx_seq_one_letter_code
_entity_poly.pdbx_strand_id
1 'polypeptide(L)'
;MMRLVAACCAVVVALAPASGLAQKKPKKSAAPKVEQLACMLGTDDRHARIALEIIDGRVNRFAYYSKWKPRTCSLEVERDDAFSKWADTGPVTVVTLVEDKGAFLIDHERGKFHFIFREIDRMRYCGMEGKINGSLTIWRGRRECALHGVMDDGDI
;
A
#
# COMPACT_ATOMS: atom_id res chain seq x y z
N MET A 1 -86.38 9.18 27.76
CA MET A 1 -85.18 8.52 28.33
C MET A 1 -84.02 8.84 27.39
N MET A 2 -83.11 9.75 27.80
CA MET A 2 -81.73 9.41 28.21
C MET A 2 -80.78 9.38 26.98
N ARG A 3 -79.67 10.11 26.83
CA ARG A 3 -78.92 11.15 27.57
C ARG A 3 -77.90 11.75 26.56
N LEU A 4 -77.62 13.04 26.65
CA LEU A 4 -76.41 13.69 26.07
C LEU A 4 -75.14 13.11 26.71
N VAL A 5 -74.07 12.92 25.94
CA VAL A 5 -72.68 13.11 26.42
C VAL A 5 -71.81 13.69 25.30
N ALA A 6 -71.45 14.97 25.44
CA ALA A 6 -70.36 15.60 24.72
C ALA A 6 -69.05 15.31 25.46
N ALA A 7 -68.01 14.87 24.74
CA ALA A 7 -66.68 14.64 25.29
C ALA A 7 -65.71 15.70 24.72
N CYS A 8 -65.38 16.70 25.53
CA CYS A 8 -64.27 17.61 25.31
C CYS A 8 -62.94 16.87 25.52
N CYS A 9 -62.12 16.72 24.49
CA CYS A 9 -60.71 16.36 24.65
C CYS A 9 -59.88 17.64 24.80
N ALA A 10 -59.40 17.89 26.02
CA ALA A 10 -58.37 18.89 26.29
C ALA A 10 -57.01 18.35 25.85
N VAL A 11 -56.35 19.03 24.91
CA VAL A 11 -54.97 18.74 24.51
C VAL A 11 -54.04 19.49 25.46
N VAL A 12 -53.34 18.75 26.32
CA VAL A 12 -52.27 19.29 27.18
C VAL A 12 -50.98 19.31 26.37
N VAL A 13 -50.53 20.51 25.97
CA VAL A 13 -49.22 20.72 25.35
C VAL A 13 -48.17 20.75 26.46
N ALA A 14 -47.45 19.64 26.65
CA ALA A 14 -46.28 19.60 27.52
C ALA A 14 -45.06 20.22 26.81
N LEU A 15 -44.64 21.40 27.27
CA LEU A 15 -43.37 22.02 26.90
C LEU A 15 -42.21 21.23 27.52
N ALA A 16 -41.49 20.48 26.70
CA ALA A 16 -40.24 19.83 27.11
C ALA A 16 -39.09 20.85 27.13
N PRO A 17 -38.15 20.77 28.09
CA PRO A 17 -37.00 21.66 28.16
C PRO A 17 -36.01 21.35 27.03
N ALA A 18 -35.59 22.39 26.33
CA ALA A 18 -34.54 22.33 25.33
C ALA A 18 -33.19 22.03 26.00
N SER A 19 -32.84 20.74 26.07
CA SER A 19 -31.51 20.29 26.46
C SER A 19 -30.50 20.71 25.41
N GLY A 20 -29.65 21.69 25.76
CA GLY A 20 -28.57 22.17 24.91
C GLY A 20 -27.65 21.02 24.47
N LEU A 21 -27.61 20.76 23.17
CA LEU A 21 -26.65 19.85 22.57
C LEU A 21 -25.26 20.48 22.68
N ALA A 22 -24.49 20.02 23.66
CA ALA A 22 -23.06 20.29 23.74
C ALA A 22 -22.38 19.79 22.46
N GLN A 23 -22.03 20.72 21.57
CA GLN A 23 -21.27 20.45 20.35
C GLN A 23 -19.89 19.91 20.73
N LYS A 24 -19.69 18.59 20.58
CA LYS A 24 -18.37 17.97 20.66
C LYS A 24 -17.50 18.57 19.55
N LYS A 25 -16.49 19.35 19.93
CA LYS A 25 -15.47 19.86 19.00
C LYS A 25 -14.89 18.69 18.18
N PRO A 26 -14.78 18.81 16.85
CA PRO A 26 -14.21 17.76 16.03
C PRO A 26 -12.76 17.49 16.47
N LYS A 27 -12.46 16.23 16.81
CA LYS A 27 -11.09 15.78 17.06
C LYS A 27 -10.31 15.98 15.76
N LYS A 28 -9.30 16.85 15.77
CA LYS A 28 -8.32 16.94 14.67
C LYS A 28 -7.77 15.54 14.40
N SER A 29 -7.88 15.06 13.17
CA SER A 29 -7.21 13.82 12.76
C SER A 29 -5.71 13.97 12.96
N ALA A 30 -5.06 12.94 13.49
CA ALA A 30 -3.61 12.92 13.58
C ALA A 30 -3.00 12.95 12.17
N ALA A 31 -1.83 13.57 12.02
CA ALA A 31 -1.09 13.54 10.77
C ALA A 31 -0.64 12.10 10.45
N PRO A 32 -0.58 11.69 9.16
CA PRO A 32 -0.10 10.37 8.77
C PRO A 32 1.34 10.15 9.22
N LYS A 33 1.66 8.93 9.69
CA LYS A 33 3.03 8.55 10.02
C LYS A 33 3.74 8.07 8.76
N VAL A 34 4.72 8.85 8.31
CA VAL A 34 5.57 8.52 7.16
C VAL A 34 6.89 7.90 7.61
N GLU A 35 7.29 6.82 6.96
CA GLU A 35 8.56 6.12 7.17
C GLU A 35 9.19 5.80 5.82
N GLN A 36 10.52 5.96 5.74
CA GLN A 36 11.29 5.61 4.54
C GLN A 36 12.32 4.54 4.89
N LEU A 37 12.33 3.48 4.09
CA LEU A 37 13.36 2.43 4.15
C LEU A 37 14.15 2.47 2.84
N ALA A 38 15.45 2.25 2.92
CA ALA A 38 16.29 2.12 1.75
C ALA A 38 17.36 1.05 2.00
N CYS A 39 17.63 0.25 0.98
CA CYS A 39 18.70 -0.73 1.03
C CYS A 39 19.46 -0.80 -0.30
N MET A 40 20.68 -1.31 -0.23
CA MET A 40 21.52 -1.55 -1.39
C MET A 40 22.22 -2.91 -1.26
N LEU A 41 22.41 -3.58 -2.38
CA LEU A 41 23.19 -4.80 -2.48
C LEU A 41 24.12 -4.74 -3.70
N GLY A 42 25.24 -5.45 -3.63
CA GLY A 42 26.21 -5.55 -4.73
C GLY A 42 27.23 -4.40 -4.78
N THR A 43 27.87 -4.24 -5.94
CA THR A 43 28.96 -3.28 -6.21
C THR A 43 28.64 -2.41 -7.43
N ASP A 44 29.48 -1.41 -7.73
CA ASP A 44 29.16 -0.34 -8.70
C ASP A 44 28.64 -0.81 -10.07
N ASP A 45 29.10 -1.96 -10.57
CA ASP A 45 28.69 -2.49 -11.88
C ASP A 45 27.71 -3.67 -11.82
N ARG A 46 27.43 -4.18 -10.61
CA ARG A 46 26.42 -5.19 -10.33
C ARG A 46 25.76 -4.89 -8.98
N HIS A 47 24.72 -4.06 -8.99
CA HIS A 47 23.99 -3.69 -7.77
C HIS A 47 22.49 -3.59 -7.97
N ALA A 48 21.77 -3.64 -6.84
CA ALA A 48 20.41 -3.15 -6.74
C ALA A 48 20.28 -2.15 -5.59
N ARG A 49 19.45 -1.14 -5.81
CA ARG A 49 19.04 -0.11 -4.86
C ARG A 49 17.53 -0.16 -4.76
N ILE A 50 17.04 -0.15 -3.53
CA ILE A 50 15.62 -0.25 -3.25
C ILE A 50 15.23 0.83 -2.26
N ALA A 51 14.06 1.43 -2.47
CA ALA A 51 13.42 2.32 -1.52
C ALA A 51 11.95 1.95 -1.31
N LEU A 52 11.49 2.12 -0.07
CA LEU A 52 10.09 2.05 0.31
C LEU A 52 9.68 3.34 1.02
N GLU A 53 8.52 3.84 0.65
CA GLU A 53 7.77 4.76 1.48
C GLU A 53 6.61 4.01 2.13
N ILE A 54 6.44 4.21 3.43
CA ILE A 54 5.42 3.58 4.25
C ILE A 54 4.60 4.67 4.91
N ILE A 55 3.29 4.65 4.72
CA ILE A 55 2.33 5.56 5.36
C ILE A 55 1.40 4.74 6.24
N ASP A 56 1.32 5.10 7.52
CA ASP A 56 0.49 4.42 8.53
C ASP A 56 0.66 2.89 8.55
N GLY A 57 1.91 2.43 8.34
CA GLY A 57 2.29 1.02 8.36
C GLY A 57 2.07 0.26 7.05
N ARG A 58 1.52 0.89 6.01
CA ARG A 58 1.34 0.31 4.68
C ARG A 58 2.35 0.88 3.69
N VAL A 59 2.82 0.05 2.76
CA VAL A 59 3.67 0.53 1.67
C VAL A 59 2.83 1.45 0.78
N ASN A 60 3.31 2.68 0.61
CA ASN A 60 2.74 3.69 -0.27
C ASN A 60 3.47 3.74 -1.62
N ARG A 61 4.82 3.63 -1.59
CA ARG A 61 5.67 3.67 -2.79
C ARG A 61 6.75 2.60 -2.70
N PHE A 62 7.05 1.97 -3.83
CA PHE A 62 8.15 1.03 -4.00
C PHE A 62 8.97 1.45 -5.21
N ALA A 63 10.28 1.60 -5.01
CA ALA A 63 11.23 1.87 -6.08
C ALA A 63 12.34 0.83 -6.06
N TYR A 64 12.58 0.21 -7.22
CA TYR A 64 13.64 -0.74 -7.49
C TYR A 64 14.47 -0.24 -8.67
N TYR A 65 15.78 -0.19 -8.46
CA TYR A 65 16.74 0.07 -9.51
C TYR A 65 17.84 -0.98 -9.43
N SER A 66 18.19 -1.60 -10.55
CA SER A 66 19.38 -2.44 -10.62
C SER A 66 20.20 -2.13 -11.84
N LYS A 67 21.50 -2.37 -11.69
CA LYS A 67 22.50 -2.23 -12.74
C LYS A 67 23.29 -3.52 -12.78
N TRP A 68 23.33 -4.13 -13.94
CA TRP A 68 24.23 -5.21 -14.27
C TRP A 68 24.74 -4.94 -15.68
N LYS A 69 25.90 -4.28 -15.79
CA LYS A 69 26.37 -3.73 -17.07
C LYS A 69 26.33 -4.76 -18.21
N PRO A 70 25.84 -4.39 -19.40
CA PRO A 70 25.37 -3.06 -19.80
C PRO A 70 23.89 -2.77 -19.48
N ARG A 71 23.21 -3.68 -18.77
CA ARG A 71 21.77 -3.62 -18.51
C ARG A 71 21.44 -2.86 -17.23
N THR A 72 20.29 -2.20 -17.26
CA THR A 72 19.69 -1.54 -16.10
C THR A 72 18.20 -1.88 -16.04
N CYS A 73 17.71 -2.21 -14.86
CA CYS A 73 16.28 -2.35 -14.62
C CYS A 73 15.81 -1.22 -13.72
N SER A 74 14.63 -0.68 -13.99
CA SER A 74 13.98 0.29 -13.11
C SER A 74 12.48 -0.02 -13.05
N LEU A 75 11.97 -0.18 -11.85
CA LEU A 75 10.55 -0.34 -11.56
C LEU A 75 10.22 0.59 -10.41
N GLU A 76 9.26 1.47 -10.63
CA GLU A 76 8.75 2.35 -9.61
C GLU A 76 7.23 2.36 -9.69
N VAL A 77 6.59 2.18 -8.54
CA VAL A 77 5.14 2.24 -8.42
C VAL A 77 4.75 2.91 -7.11
N GLU A 78 3.65 3.63 -7.17
CA GLU A 78 3.05 4.33 -6.04
C GLU A 78 1.55 4.08 -6.02
N ARG A 79 0.95 4.10 -4.83
CA ARG A 79 -0.52 4.08 -4.73
C ARG A 79 -1.10 5.26 -5.49
N ASP A 80 -2.25 5.01 -6.12
CA ASP A 80 -3.00 5.99 -6.92
C ASP A 80 -2.25 6.53 -8.17
N ASP A 81 -1.15 5.88 -8.57
CA ASP A 81 -0.51 6.15 -9.85
C ASP A 81 -1.32 5.57 -11.04
N ALA A 82 -0.93 5.95 -12.26
CA ALA A 82 -1.58 5.46 -13.48
C ALA A 82 -1.08 4.08 -13.94
N PHE A 83 -0.08 3.50 -13.27
CA PHE A 83 0.69 2.36 -13.76
C PHE A 83 0.57 1.11 -12.89
N SER A 84 -0.14 1.20 -11.77
CA SER A 84 -0.31 0.12 -10.83
C SER A 84 -1.67 0.15 -10.14
N LYS A 85 -2.14 -1.03 -9.75
CA LYS A 85 -3.35 -1.21 -8.93
C LYS A 85 -2.98 -1.96 -7.67
N TRP A 86 -3.45 -1.45 -6.54
CA TRP A 86 -3.11 -1.97 -5.22
C TRP A 86 -4.35 -2.54 -4.56
N ALA A 87 -4.25 -3.76 -4.03
CA ALA A 87 -5.32 -4.41 -3.29
C ALA A 87 -4.78 -4.99 -1.98
N ASP A 88 -5.32 -4.50 -0.86
CA ASP A 88 -4.89 -4.92 0.47
C ASP A 88 -5.80 -6.05 0.98
N THR A 89 -5.21 -7.17 1.42
CA THR A 89 -5.90 -8.33 1.99
C THR A 89 -5.19 -8.77 3.26
N GLY A 90 -5.60 -8.20 4.41
CA GLY A 90 -4.97 -8.45 5.70
C GLY A 90 -3.52 -7.95 5.73
N PRO A 91 -2.51 -8.81 6.00
CA PRO A 91 -1.10 -8.44 5.95
C PRO A 91 -0.51 -8.44 4.54
N VAL A 92 -1.25 -8.88 3.52
CA VAL A 92 -0.75 -8.98 2.15
C VAL A 92 -1.28 -7.81 1.32
N THR A 93 -0.42 -7.21 0.51
CA THR A 93 -0.78 -6.26 -0.53
C THR A 93 -0.46 -6.86 -1.88
N VAL A 94 -1.43 -6.88 -2.80
CA VAL A 94 -1.23 -7.26 -4.20
C VAL A 94 -1.03 -5.99 -5.01
N VAL A 95 0.08 -5.91 -5.74
CA VAL A 95 0.36 -4.83 -6.70
C VAL A 95 0.32 -5.40 -8.11
N THR A 96 -0.70 -5.03 -8.87
CA THR A 96 -0.85 -5.42 -10.29
C THR A 96 -0.35 -4.28 -11.17
N LEU A 97 0.58 -4.57 -12.06
CA LEU A 97 1.09 -3.61 -13.02
C LEU A 97 0.14 -3.52 -14.22
N VAL A 98 -0.01 -2.33 -14.79
CA VAL A 98 -0.88 -2.12 -15.96
C VAL A 98 -0.44 -2.91 -17.17
N GLU A 99 -1.32 -3.04 -18.17
CA GLU A 99 -1.05 -3.73 -19.46
C GLU A 99 -0.52 -5.16 -19.28
N ASP A 100 -0.97 -5.85 -18.24
CA ASP A 100 -0.56 -7.21 -17.90
C ASP A 100 0.97 -7.36 -17.77
N LYS A 101 1.67 -6.30 -17.32
CA LYS A 101 3.14 -6.28 -17.15
C LYS A 101 3.62 -6.99 -15.88
N GLY A 102 2.76 -7.81 -15.29
CA GLY A 102 3.03 -8.66 -14.14
C GLY A 102 2.42 -8.15 -12.84
N ALA A 103 2.76 -8.81 -11.75
CA ALA A 103 2.31 -8.43 -10.43
C ALA A 103 3.34 -8.80 -9.38
N PHE A 104 3.31 -8.12 -8.24
CA PHE A 104 4.06 -8.57 -7.08
C PHE A 104 3.20 -8.50 -5.81
N LEU A 105 3.50 -9.41 -4.90
CA LEU A 105 2.89 -9.48 -3.58
C LEU A 105 3.83 -8.82 -2.58
N ILE A 106 3.27 -8.10 -1.62
CA ILE A 106 3.99 -7.57 -0.47
C ILE A 106 3.38 -8.22 0.76
N ASP A 107 4.14 -9.06 1.46
CA ASP A 107 3.77 -9.59 2.76
C ASP A 107 4.35 -8.67 3.86
N HIS A 108 3.45 -8.16 4.71
CA HIS A 108 3.75 -7.23 5.79
C HIS A 108 3.91 -8.02 7.08
N GLU A 109 5.17 -8.29 7.43
CA GLU A 109 5.51 -8.92 8.70
C GLU A 109 6.04 -7.90 9.71
N ARG A 110 5.98 -8.25 10.99
CA ARG A 110 6.55 -7.39 12.03
C ARG A 110 8.06 -7.26 11.82
N GLY A 111 8.51 -6.06 11.45
CA GLY A 111 9.94 -5.76 11.30
C GLY A 111 10.50 -5.95 9.88
N LYS A 112 9.72 -6.46 8.91
CA LYS A 112 10.19 -6.66 7.54
C LYS A 112 9.05 -6.63 6.52
N PHE A 113 9.42 -6.43 5.27
CA PHE A 113 8.52 -6.52 4.11
C PHE A 113 9.10 -7.55 3.15
N HIS A 114 8.29 -8.52 2.76
CA HIS A 114 8.69 -9.56 1.80
C HIS A 114 7.93 -9.40 0.50
N PHE A 115 8.66 -9.14 -0.57
CA PHE A 115 8.14 -8.95 -1.91
C PHE A 115 8.30 -10.26 -2.69
N ILE A 116 7.27 -10.66 -3.42
CA ILE A 116 7.29 -11.80 -4.33
C ILE A 116 6.92 -11.29 -5.72
N PHE A 117 7.89 -11.26 -6.62
CA PHE A 117 7.71 -10.84 -8.01
C PHE A 117 7.23 -12.01 -8.85
N ARG A 118 6.19 -11.78 -9.67
CA ARG A 118 5.59 -12.79 -10.54
C ARG A 118 5.38 -12.23 -11.93
N GLU A 119 6.03 -12.86 -12.90
CA GLU A 119 5.84 -12.59 -14.33
C GLU A 119 5.98 -11.10 -14.70
N ILE A 120 6.88 -10.38 -14.01
CA ILE A 120 7.12 -8.96 -14.27
C ILE A 120 7.82 -8.82 -15.62
N ASP A 121 7.30 -7.97 -16.49
CA ASP A 121 7.77 -7.85 -17.86
C ASP A 121 9.17 -7.23 -17.96
N ARG A 122 10.18 -8.02 -18.33
CA ARG A 122 11.56 -7.50 -18.45
C ARG A 122 11.71 -6.49 -19.56
N MET A 123 10.90 -6.56 -20.62
CA MET A 123 11.04 -5.63 -21.73
C MET A 123 10.68 -4.22 -21.27
N ARG A 124 9.57 -4.11 -20.53
CA ARG A 124 9.09 -2.85 -19.98
C ARG A 124 10.08 -2.21 -19.00
N TYR A 125 10.65 -3.00 -18.09
CA TYR A 125 11.42 -2.46 -16.96
C TYR A 125 12.94 -2.56 -17.11
N CYS A 126 13.43 -3.41 -18.01
CA CYS A 126 14.86 -3.68 -18.22
C CYS A 126 15.33 -3.57 -19.68
N GLY A 127 14.41 -3.41 -20.65
CA GLY A 127 14.76 -3.36 -22.07
C GLY A 127 15.32 -4.68 -22.62
N MET A 128 14.86 -5.82 -22.10
CA MET A 128 15.25 -7.16 -22.55
C MET A 128 14.10 -8.14 -22.45
N GLU A 129 14.11 -9.19 -23.27
CA GLU A 129 13.03 -10.18 -23.27
C GLU A 129 13.00 -11.01 -21.98
N GLY A 130 11.87 -11.66 -21.74
CA GLY A 130 11.64 -12.54 -20.60
C GLY A 130 10.85 -11.91 -19.47
N LYS A 131 10.83 -12.61 -18.34
CA LYS A 131 10.03 -12.29 -17.16
C LYS A 131 10.91 -12.32 -15.91
N ILE A 132 10.62 -11.43 -14.95
CA ILE A 132 11.25 -11.45 -13.64
C ILE A 132 10.32 -12.21 -12.69
N ASN A 133 10.91 -13.23 -12.09
CA ASN A 133 10.36 -13.99 -10.97
C ASN A 133 11.39 -13.97 -9.84
N GLY A 134 10.95 -13.81 -8.60
CA GLY A 134 11.90 -13.75 -7.50
C GLY A 134 11.31 -13.17 -6.24
N SER A 135 12.18 -12.84 -5.30
CA SER A 135 11.78 -12.23 -4.04
C SER A 135 12.77 -11.20 -3.54
N LEU A 136 12.27 -10.26 -2.75
CA LEU A 136 13.04 -9.23 -2.08
C LEU A 136 12.57 -9.12 -0.64
N THR A 137 13.49 -9.13 0.31
CA THR A 137 13.18 -8.89 1.72
C THR A 137 13.88 -7.64 2.21
N ILE A 138 13.11 -6.71 2.78
CA ILE A 138 13.60 -5.47 3.37
C ILE A 138 13.29 -5.48 4.86
N TRP A 139 14.30 -5.25 5.70
CA TRP A 139 14.14 -5.20 7.15
C TRP A 139 14.11 -3.75 7.64
N ARG A 140 13.24 -3.47 8.60
CA ARG A 140 13.25 -2.19 9.31
C ARG A 140 14.54 -2.04 10.11
N GLY A 141 15.16 -0.87 10.04
CA GLY A 141 16.39 -0.55 10.77
C GLY A 141 17.66 -1.22 10.23
N ARG A 142 17.61 -1.88 9.07
CA ARG A 142 18.80 -2.43 8.39
C ARG A 142 19.01 -1.73 7.05
N ARG A 143 20.27 -1.65 6.60
CA ARG A 143 20.62 -1.09 5.29
C ARG A 143 20.81 -2.18 4.23
N GLU A 144 20.89 -3.42 4.67
CA GLU A 144 20.98 -4.61 3.84
C GLU A 144 19.57 -5.14 3.54
N CYS A 145 19.42 -5.69 2.33
CA CYS A 145 18.25 -6.46 1.93
C CYS A 145 18.69 -7.74 1.22
N ALA A 146 17.79 -8.72 1.15
CA ALA A 146 18.02 -9.96 0.42
C ALA A 146 17.21 -9.94 -0.87
N LEU A 147 17.86 -10.22 -1.99
CA LEU A 147 17.24 -10.29 -3.31
C LEU A 147 17.59 -11.65 -3.92
N HIS A 148 16.58 -12.35 -4.44
CA HIS A 148 16.71 -13.68 -5.04
C HIS A 148 15.90 -13.74 -6.33
N GLY A 149 16.40 -14.41 -7.37
CA GLY A 149 15.72 -14.64 -8.65
C GLY A 149 15.63 -13.43 -9.60
N VAL A 150 15.70 -12.20 -9.06
CA VAL A 150 15.53 -10.96 -9.85
C VAL A 150 16.80 -10.58 -10.62
N MET A 151 17.97 -10.78 -10.00
CA MET A 151 19.29 -10.53 -10.61
C MET A 151 20.08 -11.81 -10.84
N ASP A 152 19.45 -12.96 -10.67
CA ASP A 152 20.11 -14.23 -10.87
C ASP A 152 20.34 -14.41 -12.38
N ASP A 153 21.52 -14.91 -12.70
CA ASP A 153 21.98 -15.12 -14.05
C ASP A 153 21.10 -16.22 -14.65
N GLY A 154 19.99 -15.81 -15.27
CA GLY A 154 19.18 -16.69 -16.08
C GLY A 154 20.04 -17.07 -17.29
N ASP A 155 20.76 -18.17 -17.17
CA ASP A 155 21.23 -18.93 -18.32
C ASP A 155 20.00 -19.15 -19.22
N ILE A 156 19.98 -18.41 -20.33
CA ILE A 156 19.15 -18.65 -21.51
C ILE A 156 19.82 -19.77 -22.30
#